data_AF-A0A8C4WY42-F1
#
_entry.id   AF-A0A8C4WY42-F1
#
_cell.length_a   1.000
_cell.length_b   1.000
_cell.length_c   1.000
_cell.angle_alpha   90.00
_cell.angle_beta   90.00
_cell.angle_gamma   90.00
#
_symmetry.space_group_name_H-M   'P 1'
#
loop_
_entity.id
_entity.type
_entity.pdbx_description
1 polymer ?
#
loop_
_entity_poly.entity_id
_entity_poly.type
_entity_poly.pdbx_seq_one_letter_code
_entity_poly.pdbx_strand_id
1 'polypeptide(L)'
;MYMYLLIAQMAEGGGQRMVRARFNFQRTNEDELSFTKGDIITVLRAEEGGWWEGTLNGRTGWFPYNYVKEIKQSDKPTSPKGTTARAGQRASDAPSNKGYYGEVVQNIVETERTFLRSLQASLCTHLRPLQATDKIPPTDLSHLLSNLEEILVFQQNLVTALEDVSKLPDAQQRVGGCYLGMLPHMRNLWGGG
;
A
#
# COMPACT_ATOMS: atom_id res chain seq x y z
N MET A 1 42.32 -11.26 -5.19
CA MET A 1 41.24 -12.21 -4.83
C MET A 1 40.03 -11.51 -4.23
N TYR A 2 40.18 -10.65 -3.21
CA TYR A 2 39.07 -9.90 -2.60
C TYR A 2 38.36 -8.89 -3.54
N MET A 3 39.07 -8.28 -4.49
CA MET A 3 38.45 -7.37 -5.47
C MET A 3 37.54 -8.10 -6.48
N TYR A 4 37.85 -9.35 -6.84
CA TYR A 4 37.03 -10.14 -7.75
C TYR A 4 35.79 -10.71 -7.05
N LEU A 5 35.85 -10.98 -5.75
CA LEU A 5 34.69 -11.38 -4.93
C LEU A 5 33.67 -10.24 -4.78
N LEU A 6 34.11 -8.98 -4.68
CA LEU A 6 33.21 -7.84 -4.61
C LEU A 6 32.49 -7.59 -5.95
N ILE A 7 33.17 -7.82 -7.07
CA ILE A 7 32.58 -7.70 -8.41
C ILE A 7 31.63 -8.88 -8.69
N ALA A 8 31.95 -10.10 -8.22
CA ALA A 8 31.07 -11.25 -8.35
C ALA A 8 29.76 -11.08 -7.56
N GLN A 9 29.78 -10.40 -6.41
CA GLN A 9 28.56 -10.09 -5.66
C GLN A 9 27.67 -9.03 -6.32
N MET A 10 28.21 -8.26 -7.28
CA MET A 10 27.47 -7.27 -8.09
C MET A 10 26.96 -7.85 -9.42
N ALA A 11 27.23 -9.13 -9.69
CA ALA A 11 26.92 -9.81 -10.95
C ALA A 11 25.98 -11.02 -10.81
N GLU A 12 25.21 -11.09 -9.72
CA GLU A 12 24.09 -12.04 -9.58
C GLU A 12 22.80 -11.41 -10.12
N GLY A 13 22.22 -12.02 -11.15
CA GLY A 13 21.10 -11.51 -11.94
C GLY A 13 19.78 -11.37 -11.18
N GLY A 14 19.53 -10.19 -10.63
CA GLY A 14 18.18 -9.73 -10.24
C GLY A 14 17.78 -8.53 -11.10
N GLY A 15 16.61 -8.56 -11.73
CA GLY A 15 16.09 -7.42 -12.48
C GLY A 15 16.20 -6.12 -11.68
N GLN A 16 16.73 -5.07 -12.29
CA GLN A 16 16.92 -3.76 -11.65
C GLN A 16 15.59 -3.28 -11.05
N ARG A 17 15.51 -3.22 -9.71
CA ARG A 17 14.29 -2.80 -9.01
C ARG A 17 14.10 -1.30 -9.24
N MET A 18 12.99 -0.93 -9.87
CA MET A 18 12.65 0.46 -10.13
C MET A 18 11.42 0.85 -9.33
N VAL A 19 11.42 2.07 -8.82
CA VAL A 19 10.31 2.64 -8.05
C VAL A 19 9.91 3.98 -8.62
N ARG A 20 8.63 4.34 -8.48
CA ARG A 20 8.10 5.64 -8.85
C ARG A 20 7.76 6.45 -7.60
N ALA A 21 8.22 7.69 -7.54
CA ALA A 21 7.88 8.62 -6.47
C ALA A 21 6.37 8.95 -6.47
N ARG A 22 5.72 8.75 -5.31
CA ARG A 22 4.31 9.11 -5.05
C ARG A 22 4.17 10.53 -4.53
N PHE A 23 5.21 11.04 -3.87
CA PHE A 23 5.28 12.36 -3.26
C PHE A 23 6.64 13.02 -3.57
N ASN A 24 6.73 14.31 -3.29
CA ASN A 24 8.01 15.01 -3.31
C ASN A 24 8.77 14.67 -2.03
N PHE A 25 10.09 14.54 -2.12
CA PHE A 25 10.97 14.39 -0.97
C PHE A 25 12.17 15.32 -1.15
N GLN A 26 12.34 16.22 -0.19
CA GLN A 26 13.46 17.13 -0.14
C GLN A 26 14.41 16.64 0.94
N ARG A 27 15.68 16.47 0.58
CA ARG A 27 16.69 16.01 1.53
C ARG A 27 16.87 16.99 2.67
N THR A 28 17.06 16.44 3.86
CA THR A 28 17.51 17.13 5.07
C THR A 28 18.98 16.87 5.36
N ASN A 29 19.53 15.73 4.91
CA ASN A 29 20.94 15.36 5.08
C ASN A 29 21.65 15.21 3.72
N GLU A 30 22.98 15.23 3.73
CA GLU A 30 23.78 15.19 2.49
C GLU A 30 23.72 13.84 1.76
N ASP A 31 23.55 12.76 2.52
CA ASP A 31 23.46 11.38 2.08
C ASP A 31 22.07 11.00 1.56
N GLU A 32 21.08 11.90 1.65
CA GLU A 32 19.71 11.67 1.20
C GLU A 32 19.50 12.09 -0.26
N LEU A 33 18.61 11.35 -0.95
CA LEU A 33 18.23 11.57 -2.34
C LEU A 33 16.95 12.41 -2.43
N SER A 34 17.02 13.62 -2.98
CA SER A 34 15.82 14.41 -3.29
C SER A 34 15.18 14.00 -4.62
N PHE A 35 13.85 14.00 -4.67
CA PHE A 35 13.08 13.71 -5.88
C PHE A 35 11.70 14.36 -5.84
N THR A 36 11.09 14.43 -7.01
CA THR A 36 9.74 14.95 -7.23
C THR A 36 8.76 13.84 -7.54
N LYS A 37 7.48 14.07 -7.24
CA LYS A 37 6.40 13.13 -7.55
C LYS A 37 6.45 12.76 -9.03
N GLY A 38 6.51 11.46 -9.30
CA GLY A 38 6.56 10.91 -10.64
C GLY A 38 7.95 10.48 -11.11
N ASP A 39 9.02 10.90 -10.42
CA ASP A 39 10.39 10.48 -10.73
C ASP A 39 10.56 8.96 -10.59
N ILE A 40 11.47 8.41 -11.40
CA ILE A 40 11.76 6.99 -11.47
C ILE A 40 13.15 6.76 -10.89
N ILE A 41 13.21 6.04 -9.78
CA ILE A 41 14.43 5.82 -9.01
C ILE A 41 14.82 4.35 -9.18
N THR A 42 16.10 4.12 -9.43
CA THR A 42 16.68 2.77 -9.39
C THR A 42 17.06 2.46 -7.96
N VAL A 43 16.51 1.38 -7.38
CA VAL A 43 16.84 0.94 -6.03
C VAL A 43 18.13 0.14 -6.07
N LEU A 44 19.11 0.56 -5.26
CA LEU A 44 20.40 -0.10 -5.09
C LEU A 44 20.39 -0.98 -3.84
N ARG A 45 19.80 -0.50 -2.74
CA ARG A 45 19.67 -1.24 -1.48
C ARG A 45 18.33 -0.96 -0.82
N ALA A 46 17.74 -2.00 -0.23
CA ALA A 46 16.51 -1.90 0.54
C ALA A 46 16.76 -2.41 1.96
N GLU A 47 16.71 -1.52 2.95
CA GLU A 47 16.81 -1.89 4.35
C GLU A 47 15.42 -2.11 4.97
N GLU A 48 15.34 -3.02 5.94
CA GLU A 48 14.11 -3.30 6.69
C GLU A 48 13.66 -2.09 7.54
N GLY A 49 14.58 -1.18 7.87
CA GLY A 49 14.31 0.06 8.61
C GLY A 49 13.52 1.14 7.85
N GLY A 50 13.10 0.86 6.62
CA GLY A 50 12.25 1.76 5.82
C GLY A 50 13.01 2.84 5.04
N TRP A 51 14.33 2.85 5.08
CA TRP A 51 15.17 3.70 4.23
C TRP A 51 15.83 2.88 3.14
N TRP A 52 15.66 3.31 1.90
CA TRP A 52 16.22 2.66 0.72
C TRP A 52 17.27 3.56 0.09
N GLU A 53 18.33 2.96 -0.44
CA GLU A 53 19.34 3.65 -1.22
C GLU A 53 18.99 3.49 -2.70
N GLY A 54 19.04 4.59 -3.46
CA GLY A 54 18.81 4.52 -4.89
C GLY A 54 19.49 5.63 -5.66
N THR A 55 19.39 5.55 -6.98
CA THR A 55 19.98 6.52 -7.90
C THR A 55 18.93 7.15 -8.82
N LEU A 56 19.04 8.47 -8.98
CA LEU A 56 18.23 9.31 -9.86
C LEU A 56 19.14 10.36 -10.50
N ASN A 57 19.14 10.44 -11.83
CA ASN A 57 19.94 11.42 -12.59
C ASN A 57 21.43 11.41 -12.21
N GLY A 58 22.00 10.23 -11.95
CA GLY A 58 23.40 10.05 -11.55
C GLY A 58 23.72 10.43 -10.11
N ARG A 59 22.74 10.85 -9.31
CA ARG A 59 22.90 11.09 -7.87
C ARG A 59 22.40 9.89 -7.09
N THR A 60 23.16 9.47 -6.10
CA THR A 60 22.82 8.36 -5.20
C THR A 60 22.59 8.89 -3.80
N GLY A 61 21.60 8.34 -3.12
CA GLY A 61 21.34 8.65 -1.71
C GLY A 61 20.15 7.89 -1.15
N TRP A 62 19.91 8.11 0.14
CA TRP A 62 18.86 7.48 0.92
C TRP A 62 17.52 8.19 0.77
N PHE A 63 16.45 7.41 0.75
CA PHE A 63 15.10 7.94 0.76
C PHE A 63 14.13 7.01 1.47
N PRO A 64 13.02 7.53 2.01
CA PRO A 64 12.02 6.73 2.71
C PRO A 64 11.19 5.89 1.71
N TYR A 65 11.10 4.59 1.94
CA TYR A 65 10.43 3.65 1.04
C TYR A 65 8.93 3.97 0.84
N ASN A 66 8.28 4.51 1.87
CA ASN A 66 6.86 4.86 1.86
C ASN A 66 6.56 6.11 0.99
N TYR A 67 7.57 6.78 0.42
CA TYR A 67 7.40 7.86 -0.55
C TYR A 67 7.35 7.37 -1.99
N VAL A 68 7.64 6.09 -2.23
CA VAL A 68 7.72 5.51 -3.56
C VAL A 68 6.75 4.31 -3.71
N LYS A 69 6.63 3.80 -4.94
CA LYS A 69 5.88 2.58 -5.27
C LYS A 69 6.69 1.77 -6.28
N GLU A 70 6.84 0.47 -6.04
CA GLU A 70 7.54 -0.43 -6.99
C GLU A 70 6.85 -0.46 -8.37
N ILE A 71 7.67 -0.48 -9.41
CA ILE A 71 7.27 -0.64 -10.80
C ILE A 71 7.48 -2.11 -11.15
N LYS A 72 6.40 -2.89 -11.21
CA LYS A 72 6.46 -4.27 -11.73
C LYS A 72 6.65 -4.23 -13.25
N GLN A 73 7.59 -4.98 -13.79
CA GLN A 73 7.88 -5.04 -15.24
C GLN A 73 6.75 -5.67 -16.10
N SER A 74 5.63 -6.04 -15.49
CA SER A 74 4.39 -6.41 -16.18
C SER A 74 3.26 -5.55 -15.62
N ASP A 75 2.88 -4.50 -16.35
CA ASP A 75 1.50 -4.23 -16.74
C ASP A 75 1.36 -2.85 -17.39
N LYS A 76 1.01 -2.88 -18.67
CA LYS A 76 0.47 -1.74 -19.41
C LYS A 76 -0.80 -1.27 -18.68
N PRO A 77 -1.03 0.04 -18.46
CA PRO A 77 -2.26 0.49 -17.84
C PRO A 77 -3.40 0.41 -18.86
N THR A 78 -4.18 -0.67 -18.84
CA THR A 78 -5.50 -0.65 -19.48
C THR A 78 -6.53 -0.21 -18.45
N SER A 79 -6.80 1.09 -18.42
CA SER A 79 -8.08 1.60 -17.95
C SER A 79 -9.15 1.17 -18.97
N PRO A 80 -10.16 0.34 -18.63
CA PRO A 80 -11.26 0.12 -19.53
C PRO A 80 -12.17 1.35 -19.41
N LYS A 81 -12.08 2.27 -20.37
CA LYS A 81 -13.16 3.22 -20.64
C LYS A 81 -14.40 2.39 -21.00
N GLY A 82 -15.44 2.47 -20.19
CA GLY A 82 -16.73 1.88 -20.51
C GLY A 82 -17.37 2.63 -21.67
N THR A 83 -17.53 1.96 -22.79
CA THR A 83 -18.49 2.31 -23.85
C THR A 83 -18.99 1.04 -24.52
N THR A 84 -20.25 0.70 -24.21
CA THR A 84 -21.30 0.13 -25.08
C THR A 84 -21.00 -1.07 -26.00
N ALA A 85 -21.82 -2.11 -25.80
CA ALA A 85 -22.00 -3.35 -26.54
C ALA A 85 -21.89 -3.31 -28.08
N ARG A 86 -21.21 -4.32 -28.65
CA ARG A 86 -21.77 -5.26 -29.66
C ARG A 86 -20.89 -6.51 -29.82
N ALA A 87 -21.54 -7.66 -30.04
CA ALA A 87 -20.98 -9.01 -30.10
C ALA A 87 -20.07 -9.30 -31.32
N GLY A 88 -19.14 -10.25 -31.16
CA GLY A 88 -18.42 -10.89 -32.28
C GLY A 88 -17.08 -11.57 -31.89
N GLN A 89 -17.13 -12.88 -31.61
CA GLN A 89 -16.08 -13.92 -31.58
C GLN A 89 -14.63 -13.60 -32.00
N ARG A 90 -13.64 -13.93 -31.17
CA ARG A 90 -12.75 -15.13 -31.29
C ARG A 90 -11.67 -15.12 -30.21
N ALA A 91 -11.41 -16.31 -29.66
CA ALA A 91 -10.34 -16.59 -28.73
C ALA A 91 -8.96 -16.34 -29.36
N SER A 92 -8.09 -15.69 -28.59
CA SER A 92 -6.64 -15.73 -28.77
C SER A 92 -6.03 -16.00 -27.41
N ASP A 93 -5.31 -17.10 -27.32
CA ASP A 93 -4.69 -17.67 -26.13
C ASP A 93 -3.77 -16.68 -25.39
N ALA A 94 -4.35 -15.92 -24.47
CA ALA A 94 -3.59 -15.36 -23.36
C ALA A 94 -3.36 -16.49 -22.35
N PRO A 95 -2.16 -16.62 -21.75
CA PRO A 95 -1.99 -17.50 -20.59
C PRO A 95 -3.00 -17.03 -19.55
N SER A 96 -4.04 -17.83 -19.35
CA SER A 96 -5.08 -17.54 -18.39
C SER A 96 -4.39 -17.58 -17.03
N ASN A 97 -4.13 -16.41 -16.46
CA ASN A 97 -3.58 -16.28 -15.11
C ASN A 97 -4.69 -16.63 -14.11
N LYS A 98 -5.13 -17.90 -14.17
CA LYS A 98 -6.39 -18.44 -13.66
C LYS A 98 -6.45 -18.49 -12.13
N GLY A 99 -5.42 -18.01 -11.44
CA GLY A 99 -5.37 -17.89 -9.98
C GLY A 99 -5.02 -16.49 -9.46
N TYR A 100 -4.59 -15.57 -10.33
CA TYR A 100 -4.13 -14.24 -9.89
C TYR A 100 -5.24 -13.42 -9.25
N TYR A 101 -6.46 -13.49 -9.79
CA TYR A 101 -7.59 -12.79 -9.18
C TYR A 101 -7.85 -13.29 -7.75
N GLY A 102 -7.90 -14.61 -7.55
CA GLY A 102 -8.08 -15.21 -6.22
C GLY A 102 -6.97 -14.80 -5.24
N GLU A 103 -5.72 -14.82 -5.70
CA GLU A 103 -4.57 -14.36 -4.92
C GLU A 103 -4.68 -12.87 -4.54
N VAL A 104 -5.12 -12.01 -5.47
CA VAL A 104 -5.35 -10.58 -5.20
C VAL A 104 -6.45 -10.40 -4.15
N VAL A 105 -7.55 -11.15 -4.22
CA VAL A 105 -8.63 -11.08 -3.23
C VAL A 105 -8.11 -11.46 -1.84
N GLN A 106 -7.34 -12.55 -1.74
CA GLN A 106 -6.76 -12.98 -0.47
C GLN A 106 -5.75 -11.96 0.08
N ASN A 107 -4.89 -11.40 -0.79
CA ASN A 107 -3.94 -10.36 -0.41
C ASN A 107 -4.64 -9.09 0.12
N ILE A 108 -5.77 -8.69 -0.49
CA ILE A 108 -6.59 -7.57 -0.01
C ILE A 108 -7.11 -7.88 1.39
N VAL A 109 -7.76 -9.03 1.59
CA VAL A 109 -8.32 -9.41 2.90
C VAL A 109 -7.23 -9.46 3.97
N GLU A 110 -6.08 -10.06 3.67
CA GLU A 110 -4.99 -10.19 4.64
C GLU A 110 -4.36 -8.84 5.01
N THR A 111 -4.21 -7.95 4.03
CA THR A 111 -3.72 -6.59 4.27
C THR A 111 -4.67 -5.83 5.18
N GLU A 112 -5.98 -5.90 4.92
CA GLU A 112 -7.01 -5.19 5.70
C GLU A 112 -7.12 -5.75 7.13
N ARG A 113 -6.99 -7.07 7.32
CA ARG A 113 -6.89 -7.70 8.65
C ARG A 113 -5.67 -7.23 9.42
N THR A 114 -4.53 -7.14 8.74
CA THR A 114 -3.28 -6.71 9.37
C THR A 114 -3.40 -5.25 9.81
N PHE A 115 -3.93 -4.40 8.95
CA PHE A 115 -4.21 -3.00 9.30
C PHE A 115 -5.19 -2.88 10.48
N LEU A 116 -6.29 -3.64 10.48
CA LEU A 116 -7.25 -3.66 11.59
C LEU A 116 -6.59 -4.08 12.91
N ARG A 117 -5.78 -5.14 12.90
CA ARG A 117 -5.03 -5.60 14.09
C ARG A 117 -4.08 -4.52 14.61
N SER A 118 -3.35 -3.86 13.72
CA SER A 118 -2.46 -2.76 14.08
C SER A 118 -3.22 -1.59 14.70
N LEU A 119 -4.37 -1.22 14.14
CA LEU A 119 -5.23 -0.16 14.66
C LEU A 119 -5.78 -0.52 16.06
N GLN A 120 -6.27 -1.75 16.23
CA GLN A 120 -6.74 -2.26 17.53
C GLN A 120 -5.63 -2.26 18.58
N ALA A 121 -4.44 -2.74 18.23
CA ALA A 121 -3.29 -2.73 19.14
C ALA A 121 -2.92 -1.31 19.56
N SER A 122 -2.89 -0.36 18.62
CA SER A 122 -2.60 1.04 18.93
C SER A 122 -3.62 1.64 19.91
N LEU A 123 -4.92 1.38 19.70
CA LEU A 123 -5.97 1.87 20.60
C LEU A 123 -5.91 1.21 21.98
N CYS A 124 -5.78 -0.12 22.04
CA CYS A 124 -5.79 -0.88 23.29
C CYS A 124 -4.54 -0.69 24.13
N THR A 125 -3.36 -0.64 23.51
CA THR A 125 -2.08 -0.63 24.23
C THR A 125 -1.64 0.78 24.60
N HIS A 126 -1.99 1.79 23.80
CA HIS A 126 -1.52 3.15 24.01
C HIS A 126 -2.64 4.09 24.43
N LEU A 127 -3.76 4.11 23.70
CA LEU A 127 -4.75 5.17 23.90
C LEU A 127 -5.70 4.90 25.08
N ARG A 128 -6.22 3.69 25.24
CA ARG A 128 -7.12 3.33 26.35
C ARG A 128 -6.47 3.46 27.74
N PRO A 129 -5.20 3.04 27.96
CA PRO A 129 -4.52 3.26 29.23
C PRO A 129 -4.33 4.74 29.59
N LEU A 130 -4.18 5.61 28.58
CA LEU A 130 -4.09 7.06 28.80
C LEU A 130 -5.42 7.63 29.30
N GLN A 131 -6.56 7.07 28.90
CA GLN A 131 -7.88 7.48 29.41
C GLN A 131 -8.06 7.16 30.90
N ALA A 132 -7.41 6.09 31.38
CA ALA A 132 -7.44 5.71 32.79
C ALA A 132 -6.48 6.55 33.65
N THR A 133 -5.64 7.37 33.02
CA THR A 133 -4.65 8.18 33.71
C THR A 133 -5.17 9.61 33.85
N ASP A 134 -5.36 10.09 35.08
CA ASP A 134 -5.86 11.45 35.38
C ASP A 134 -4.82 12.57 35.10
N LYS A 135 -3.82 12.28 34.26
CA LYS A 135 -2.70 13.18 33.95
C LYS A 135 -2.92 14.02 32.69
N ILE A 136 -3.95 13.71 31.90
CA ILE A 136 -4.22 14.37 30.62
C ILE A 136 -5.60 15.04 30.70
N PRO A 137 -5.72 16.34 30.37
CA PRO A 137 -7.00 17.02 30.30
C PRO A 137 -7.97 16.29 29.34
N PRO A 138 -9.28 16.20 29.67
CA PRO A 138 -10.26 15.52 28.83
C PRO A 138 -10.34 16.06 27.38
N THR A 139 -10.03 17.34 27.18
CA THR A 139 -9.97 17.99 25.86
C THR A 139 -8.79 17.52 25.04
N ASP A 140 -7.62 17.36 25.66
CA ASP A 140 -6.41 16.90 24.95
C ASP A 140 -6.52 15.42 24.61
N LEU A 141 -7.17 14.66 25.50
CA LEU A 141 -7.51 13.27 25.28
C LEU A 141 -8.52 13.10 24.13
N SER A 142 -9.55 13.94 24.04
CA SER A 142 -10.50 13.89 22.92
C SER A 142 -9.85 14.28 21.59
N HIS A 143 -8.93 15.24 21.59
CA HIS A 143 -8.13 15.57 20.41
C HIS A 143 -7.20 14.42 19.99
N LEU A 144 -6.55 13.75 20.94
CA LEU A 144 -5.66 12.61 20.69
C LEU A 144 -6.42 11.39 20.16
N LEU A 145 -7.61 11.14 20.68
CA LEU A 145 -8.49 10.05 20.25
C LEU A 145 -9.17 10.36 18.91
N SER A 146 -9.47 11.65 18.65
CA SER A 146 -10.13 12.14 17.45
C SER A 146 -11.29 11.21 17.02
N ASN A 147 -11.35 10.84 15.74
CA ASN A 147 -12.31 9.86 15.20
C ASN A 147 -11.73 8.43 15.09
N LEU A 148 -10.69 8.08 15.86
CA LEU A 148 -10.02 6.78 15.73
C LEU A 148 -10.92 5.58 16.06
N GLU A 149 -11.83 5.71 17.02
CA GLU A 149 -12.81 4.66 17.34
C GLU A 149 -13.83 4.50 16.20
N GLU A 150 -14.23 5.58 15.53
CA GLU A 150 -15.11 5.51 14.36
C GLU A 150 -14.41 4.87 13.16
N ILE A 151 -13.13 5.20 12.94
CA ILE A 151 -12.29 4.56 11.94
C ILE A 151 -12.11 3.07 12.25
N LEU A 152 -11.94 2.70 13.52
CA LEU A 152 -11.85 1.29 13.93
C LEU A 152 -13.13 0.52 13.60
N VAL A 153 -14.30 1.07 13.95
CA VAL A 153 -15.59 0.44 13.65
C VAL A 153 -15.80 0.31 12.13
N PHE A 154 -15.46 1.35 11.37
CA PHE A 154 -15.50 1.30 9.92
C PHE A 154 -14.61 0.17 9.37
N GLN A 155 -13.37 0.11 9.83
CA GLN A 155 -12.40 -0.87 9.36
C GLN A 155 -12.84 -2.30 9.70
N GLN A 156 -13.44 -2.51 10.88
CA GLN A 156 -14.02 -3.79 11.27
C GLN A 156 -15.13 -4.23 10.33
N ASN A 157 -16.03 -3.31 9.97
CA ASN A 157 -17.14 -3.57 9.04
C ASN A 157 -16.61 -3.91 7.62
N LEU A 158 -15.57 -3.21 7.17
CA LEU A 158 -14.95 -3.43 5.87
C LEU A 158 -14.31 -4.82 5.80
N VAL A 159 -13.53 -5.19 6.81
CA VAL A 159 -12.90 -6.51 6.88
C VAL A 159 -13.95 -7.62 6.85
N THR A 160 -15.02 -7.52 7.65
CA THR A 160 -16.10 -8.52 7.64
C THR A 160 -16.75 -8.66 6.26
N ALA A 161 -17.07 -7.54 5.60
CA ALA A 161 -17.67 -7.57 4.26
C ALA A 161 -16.72 -8.19 3.21
N LEU A 162 -15.42 -7.91 3.30
CA LEU A 162 -14.41 -8.49 2.41
C LEU A 162 -14.23 -10.00 2.66
N GLU A 163 -14.25 -10.43 3.92
CA GLU A 163 -14.18 -11.85 4.29
C GLU A 163 -15.36 -12.64 3.73
N ASP A 164 -16.57 -12.10 3.87
CA ASP A 164 -17.77 -12.76 3.35
C ASP A 164 -17.73 -12.86 1.82
N VAL A 165 -17.29 -11.81 1.13
CA VAL A 165 -17.11 -11.83 -0.32
C VAL A 165 -16.01 -12.81 -0.72
N SER A 166 -14.92 -12.94 0.03
CA SER A 166 -13.81 -13.85 -0.28
C SER A 166 -14.19 -15.34 -0.21
N LYS A 167 -15.27 -15.69 0.52
CA LYS A 167 -15.79 -17.06 0.63
C LYS A 167 -16.72 -17.44 -0.52
N LEU A 168 -17.17 -16.47 -1.32
CA LEU A 168 -18.06 -16.72 -2.46
C LEU A 168 -17.29 -17.35 -3.63
N PRO A 169 -17.97 -18.07 -4.54
CA PRO A 169 -17.36 -18.53 -5.79
C PRO A 169 -16.80 -17.36 -6.60
N ASP A 170 -15.67 -17.55 -7.30
CA ASP A 170 -14.94 -16.52 -8.06
C ASP A 170 -15.86 -15.64 -8.94
N ALA A 171 -16.84 -16.25 -9.60
CA ALA A 171 -17.81 -15.55 -10.46
C ALA A 171 -18.67 -14.52 -9.72
N GLN A 172 -18.77 -14.61 -8.39
CA GLN A 172 -19.60 -13.78 -7.51
C GLN A 172 -18.76 -12.91 -6.56
N GLN A 173 -17.44 -13.10 -6.50
CA GLN A 173 -16.56 -12.29 -5.66
C GLN A 173 -16.50 -10.85 -6.16
N ARG A 174 -17.34 -9.96 -5.60
CA ARG A 174 -17.44 -8.54 -5.96
C ARG A 174 -16.74 -7.67 -4.92
N VAL A 175 -15.41 -7.79 -4.82
CA VAL A 175 -14.60 -7.02 -3.86
C VAL A 175 -14.79 -5.51 -4.01
N GLY A 176 -14.86 -5.01 -5.25
CA GLY A 176 -15.14 -3.59 -5.50
C GLY A 176 -16.49 -3.12 -4.96
N GLY A 177 -17.48 -4.02 -4.85
CA GLY A 177 -18.79 -3.73 -4.27
C GLY A 177 -18.71 -3.39 -2.78
N CYS A 178 -17.80 -4.02 -2.03
CA CYS A 178 -17.57 -3.73 -0.61
C CYS A 178 -17.13 -2.27 -0.42
N TYR A 179 -16.11 -1.84 -1.15
CA TYR A 179 -15.61 -0.47 -1.07
C TYR A 179 -16.66 0.55 -1.54
N LEU A 180 -17.35 0.29 -2.66
CA LEU A 180 -18.38 1.18 -3.19
C LEU A 180 -19.55 1.37 -2.21
N GLY A 181 -19.99 0.31 -1.53
CA GLY A 181 -21.05 0.39 -0.52
C GLY A 181 -20.64 1.22 0.71
N MET A 182 -19.34 1.25 1.02
CA MET A 182 -18.79 1.94 2.19
C MET A 182 -18.26 3.34 1.87
N LEU A 183 -18.13 3.71 0.59
CA LEU A 183 -17.64 5.02 0.14
C LEU A 183 -18.31 6.22 0.83
N PRO A 184 -19.64 6.27 1.06
CA PRO A 184 -20.26 7.38 1.76
C PRO A 184 -19.72 7.56 3.18
N HIS A 185 -19.54 6.45 3.90
CA HIS A 185 -18.94 6.46 5.24
C HIS A 185 -17.46 6.88 5.19
N MET A 186 -16.72 6.39 4.20
CA MET A 186 -15.32 6.80 4.01
C MET A 186 -15.21 8.32 3.86
N ARG A 187 -16.05 8.92 3.03
CA ARG A 187 -16.03 10.37 2.81
C ARG A 187 -16.30 11.16 4.08
N ASN A 188 -17.14 10.67 4.98
CA ASN A 188 -17.42 11.34 6.24
C ASN A 188 -16.26 11.22 7.23
N LEU A 189 -15.62 10.04 7.30
CA LEU A 189 -14.51 9.80 8.23
C LEU A 189 -13.21 10.51 7.84
N TRP A 190 -12.93 10.61 6.54
CA TRP A 190 -11.68 11.18 6.03
C TRP A 190 -11.84 12.54 5.35
N GLY A 191 -13.07 13.00 5.13
CA GLY A 191 -13.35 14.26 4.43
C GLY A 191 -13.27 15.52 5.29
N GLY A 192 -13.31 15.37 6.63
CA GLY A 192 -13.38 16.50 7.55
C GLY A 192 -14.73 17.23 7.51
N GLY A 193 -15.21 17.66 8.68
CA GLY A 193 -16.26 18.66 8.80
C GLY A 193 -15.76 20.07 8.51
#